data_AF-A0A158L5P5-F1
#
_entry.id   AF-A0A158L5P5-F1
#
_cell.length_a   1.000
_cell.length_b   1.000
_cell.length_c   1.000
_cell.angle_alpha   90.00
_cell.angle_beta   90.00
_cell.angle_gamma   90.00
#
_symmetry.space_group_name_H-M   'P 1'
#
loop_
_entity.id
_entity.type
_entity.pdbx_description
1 polymer ?
#
loop_
_entity_poly.entity_id
_entity_poly.type
_entity_poly.pdbx_seq_one_letter_code
_entity_poly.pdbx_strand_id
1 'polypeptide(L)'
;MHPPRWSSHKHLLGQRCCDDRLNPPWQHLRTANAIESTFATVRHRTTRTRNYASRPTFLGLAFKLIEEAEKTWRRINGPEQIKLLLDDIAFRDGEPVQDYRPAQQKLAA
;
A
#
# COMPACT_ATOMS: atom_id res chain seq x y z
N MET A 1 -5.88 -29.98 33.64
CA MET A 1 -5.27 -28.64 33.53
C MET A 1 -3.77 -28.75 33.76
N HIS A 2 -2.99 -28.78 32.68
CA HIS A 2 -1.55 -28.49 32.62
C HIS A 2 -1.23 -28.11 31.16
N PRO A 3 -0.45 -27.04 30.88
CA PRO A 3 -0.09 -26.66 29.52
C PRO A 3 1.05 -27.54 28.98
N PRO A 4 1.06 -27.95 27.69
CA PRO A 4 2.23 -28.61 27.13
C PRO A 4 3.31 -27.57 26.79
N ARG A 5 4.33 -27.55 27.65
CA ARG A 5 5.77 -27.58 27.33
C ARG A 5 6.14 -27.17 25.90
N TRP A 6 6.61 -25.93 25.74
CA TRP A 6 7.32 -25.49 24.54
C TRP A 6 8.58 -26.33 24.35
N SER A 7 8.55 -27.25 23.38
CA SER A 7 9.71 -28.04 22.99
C SER A 7 10.54 -27.25 22.00
N SER A 8 11.76 -26.93 22.43
CA SER A 8 12.81 -26.33 21.60
C SER A 8 13.24 -27.33 20.53
N HIS A 9 12.65 -27.25 19.34
CA HIS A 9 13.18 -27.88 18.14
C HIS A 9 13.52 -26.78 17.13
N LYS A 10 14.70 -26.20 17.34
CA LYS A 10 15.41 -25.49 16.28
C LYS A 10 16.04 -26.55 15.40
N HIS A 11 15.43 -26.82 14.25
CA HIS A 11 16.08 -27.17 12.98
C HIS A 11 15.01 -27.75 12.03
N LEU A 12 15.00 -27.22 10.81
CA LEU A 12 14.30 -27.72 9.61
C LEU A 12 12.82 -27.27 9.40
N LEU A 13 12.60 -25.96 9.38
CA LEU A 13 11.70 -25.29 8.40
C LEU A 13 12.49 -24.05 7.95
N GLY A 14 13.27 -24.09 6.88
CA GLY A 14 12.72 -24.25 5.53
C GLY A 14 12.20 -22.90 5.04
N GLN A 15 13.11 -21.93 4.93
CA GLN A 15 13.08 -20.76 4.03
C GLN A 15 11.75 -20.51 3.32
N ARG A 16 10.90 -19.66 3.88
CA ARG A 16 9.88 -18.87 3.15
C ARG A 16 9.46 -17.68 4.01
N CYS A 17 10.45 -16.99 4.60
CA CYS A 17 10.26 -15.56 4.80
C CYS A 17 10.27 -15.00 3.39
N CYS A 18 9.08 -14.65 2.90
CA CYS A 18 8.87 -14.05 1.59
C CYS A 18 9.97 -13.01 1.36
N ASP A 19 10.73 -13.18 0.28
CA ASP A 19 11.81 -12.30 -0.07
C ASP A 19 11.21 -10.93 -0.44
N ASP A 20 11.07 -10.06 0.57
CA ASP A 20 10.47 -8.73 0.47
C ASP A 20 11.22 -7.79 -0.49
N ARG A 21 12.27 -8.26 -1.15
CA ARG A 21 13.04 -7.52 -2.17
C ARG A 21 12.53 -7.70 -3.60
N LEU A 22 11.67 -8.68 -3.87
CA LEU A 22 11.36 -9.09 -5.24
C LEU A 22 10.08 -8.50 -5.85
N ASN A 23 9.36 -7.62 -5.15
CA ASN A 23 8.08 -7.11 -5.65
C ASN A 23 8.03 -5.58 -5.86
N PRO A 24 8.76 -5.06 -6.87
CA PRO A 24 8.90 -3.63 -7.14
C PRO A 24 7.58 -2.85 -7.41
N PRO A 25 6.49 -3.44 -7.95
CA PRO A 25 5.27 -2.65 -8.14
C PRO A 25 4.51 -2.36 -6.84
N TRP A 26 4.64 -3.14 -5.77
CA TRP A 26 3.73 -3.03 -4.60
C TRP A 26 4.34 -2.38 -3.37
N GLN A 27 5.62 -2.02 -3.42
CA GLN A 27 6.35 -1.48 -2.27
C GLN A 27 5.72 -0.22 -1.67
N HIS A 28 5.14 0.63 -2.52
CA HIS A 28 4.49 1.87 -2.12
C HIS A 28 3.04 1.66 -1.63
N LEU A 29 2.40 0.53 -1.94
CA LEU A 29 1.07 0.16 -1.45
C LEU A 29 1.11 -0.47 -0.05
N ARG A 30 2.24 -1.10 0.31
CA ARG A 30 2.49 -1.66 1.64
C ARG A 30 2.85 -0.60 2.70
N THR A 31 3.05 0.66 2.31
CA THR A 31 3.47 1.74 3.21
C THR A 31 2.59 2.99 3.03
N ALA A 32 2.35 3.75 4.10
CA ALA A 32 1.60 5.02 4.02
C ALA A 32 2.40 6.14 3.32
N ASN A 33 3.68 5.89 3.01
CA ASN A 33 4.61 6.86 2.41
C ASN A 33 4.11 7.45 1.09
N ALA A 34 3.35 6.67 0.30
CA ALA A 34 2.81 7.11 -0.98
C ALA A 34 1.79 8.26 -0.87
N ILE A 35 1.21 8.45 0.32
CA ILE A 35 0.27 9.53 0.63
C ILE A 35 0.95 10.54 1.56
N GLU A 36 1.64 10.09 2.60
CA GLU A 36 2.24 10.98 3.60
C GLU A 36 3.37 11.83 3.02
N SER A 37 4.27 11.25 2.21
CA SER A 37 5.41 11.96 1.61
C SER A 37 4.96 13.03 0.61
N THR A 38 3.93 12.71 -0.18
CA THR A 38 3.30 13.56 -1.20
C THR A 38 2.67 14.82 -0.58
N PHE A 39 2.05 14.69 0.58
CA PHE A 39 1.45 15.82 1.31
C PHE A 39 2.36 16.46 2.35
N ALA A 40 3.52 15.87 2.66
CA ALA A 40 4.44 16.38 3.68
C ALA A 40 4.86 17.84 3.42
N THR A 41 5.21 18.16 2.16
CA THR A 41 5.60 19.52 1.77
C THR A 41 4.47 20.52 1.93
N VAL A 42 3.25 20.14 1.52
CA VAL A 42 2.05 20.98 1.66
C VAL A 42 1.75 21.23 3.13
N ARG A 43 1.76 20.18 3.96
CA ARG A 43 1.54 20.29 5.42
C ARG A 43 2.59 21.16 6.08
N HIS A 44 3.86 20.99 5.72
CA HIS A 44 4.96 21.77 6.30
C HIS A 44 4.78 23.27 6.03
N ARG A 45 4.50 23.63 4.77
CA ARG A 45 4.33 25.03 4.35
C ARG A 45 3.05 25.65 4.91
N THR A 46 1.93 24.93 4.90
CA THR A 46 0.66 25.40 5.46
C THR A 46 0.70 25.58 6.98
N THR A 47 1.41 24.71 7.71
CA THR A 47 1.60 24.86 9.17
C THR A 47 2.37 26.14 9.50
N ARG A 48 3.39 26.47 8.70
CA ARG A 48 4.18 27.71 8.86
C ARG A 48 3.37 28.97 8.59
N THR A 49 2.40 28.95 7.69
CA THR A 49 1.63 30.13 7.25
C THR A 49 0.26 30.28 7.91
N ARG A 50 -0.18 29.29 8.69
CA ARG A 50 -1.53 29.20 9.29
C ARG A 50 -1.99 30.43 10.07
N ASN A 51 -1.09 31.10 10.79
CA ASN A 51 -1.43 32.24 11.65
C ASN A 51 -1.18 33.61 11.00
N TYR A 52 -0.64 33.65 9.79
CA TYR A 52 -0.26 34.88 9.10
C TYR A 52 -1.24 35.29 7.99
N ALA A 53 -2.23 34.45 7.69
CA ALA A 53 -3.13 34.62 6.55
C ALA A 53 -4.60 34.66 6.96
N SER A 54 -5.38 35.50 6.29
CA SER A 54 -6.84 35.48 6.38
C SER A 54 -7.39 34.15 5.79
N ARG A 55 -8.60 33.73 6.19
CA ARG A 55 -9.23 32.50 5.70
C ARG A 55 -9.24 32.36 4.16
N PRO A 56 -9.65 33.36 3.36
CA PRO A 56 -9.63 33.24 1.90
C PRO A 56 -8.21 33.15 1.33
N THR A 57 -7.26 33.91 1.89
CA THR A 57 -5.85 33.84 1.49
C THR A 57 -5.25 32.47 1.78
N PHE A 58 -5.58 31.89 2.93
CA PHE A 58 -5.11 30.55 3.32
C PHE A 58 -5.61 29.47 2.36
N LEU A 59 -6.88 29.54 1.94
CA LEU A 59 -7.43 28.61 0.95
C LEU A 59 -6.73 28.74 -0.41
N GLY A 60 -6.53 29.97 -0.89
CA GLY A 60 -5.79 30.21 -2.14
C GLY A 60 -4.35 29.71 -2.08
N LEU A 61 -3.67 29.93 -0.95
CA LEU A 61 -2.32 29.43 -0.71
C LEU A 61 -2.28 27.90 -0.69
N ALA A 62 -3.21 27.25 0.03
CA ALA A 62 -3.28 25.79 0.11
C ALA A 62 -3.51 25.17 -1.28
N PHE A 63 -4.40 25.77 -2.08
CA PHE A 63 -4.64 25.35 -3.46
C PHE A 63 -3.37 25.44 -4.32
N LYS A 64 -2.68 26.59 -4.30
CA LYS A 64 -1.42 26.76 -5.04
C LYS A 64 -0.31 25.81 -4.57
N LEU A 65 -0.22 25.54 -3.28
CA LEU A 65 0.75 24.57 -2.75
C LEU A 65 0.49 23.15 -3.24
N ILE A 66 -0.79 22.77 -3.39
CA ILE A 66 -1.17 21.46 -3.93
C ILE A 66 -0.86 21.40 -5.43
N GLU A 67 -1.22 22.42 -6.21
CA GLU A 67 -0.90 22.47 -7.65
C GLU A 67 0.60 22.37 -7.93
N GLU A 68 1.44 23.04 -7.13
CA GLU A 68 2.90 22.95 -7.29
C GLU A 68 3.45 21.59 -6.82
N ALA A 69 2.89 21.00 -5.76
CA ALA A 69 3.30 19.69 -5.27
C ALA A 69 2.94 18.58 -6.28
N GLU A 70 1.76 18.67 -6.91
CA GLU A 70 1.27 17.70 -7.90
C GLU A 70 2.27 17.44 -9.02
N LYS A 71 2.94 18.49 -9.51
CA LYS A 71 3.96 18.40 -10.57
C LYS A 71 5.15 17.50 -10.21
N THR A 72 5.39 17.28 -8.92
CA THR A 72 6.53 16.52 -8.40
C THR A 72 6.15 15.13 -7.89
N TRP A 73 4.86 14.79 -7.88
CA TRP A 73 4.39 13.52 -7.35
C TRP A 73 4.89 12.34 -8.17
N ARG A 74 5.43 11.34 -7.47
CA ARG A 74 5.87 10.10 -8.10
C ARG A 74 4.66 9.30 -8.55
N ARG A 75 4.66 8.87 -9.81
CA ARG A 75 3.63 7.95 -10.34
C ARG A 75 3.68 6.62 -9.60
N ILE A 76 2.50 6.06 -9.35
CA ILE A 76 2.31 4.69 -8.84
C ILE A 76 2.90 3.69 -9.85
N ASN A 77 3.70 2.74 -9.36
CA ASN A 77 4.21 1.65 -10.19
C ASN A 77 3.07 0.66 -10.50
N GLY A 78 2.99 0.16 -11.74
CA GLY A 78 2.03 -0.88 -12.12
C GLY A 78 0.54 -0.49 -11.99
N PRO A 79 0.08 0.63 -12.56
CA PRO A 79 -1.31 1.08 -12.42
C PRO A 79 -2.35 0.09 -12.97
N GLU A 80 -1.98 -0.72 -13.96
CA GLU A 80 -2.87 -1.77 -14.49
C GLU A 80 -3.13 -2.87 -13.45
N GLN A 81 -2.17 -3.15 -12.58
CA GLN A 81 -2.34 -4.15 -11.53
C GLN A 81 -3.32 -3.68 -10.44
N ILE A 82 -3.42 -2.36 -10.22
CA ILE A 82 -4.43 -1.78 -9.32
C ILE A 82 -5.83 -2.01 -9.86
N LYS A 83 -6.04 -1.89 -11.18
CA LYS A 83 -7.36 -2.18 -11.77
C LYS A 83 -7.79 -3.61 -11.51
N LEU A 84 -6.88 -4.57 -11.75
CA LEU A 84 -7.12 -5.99 -11.46
C LEU A 84 -7.44 -6.23 -9.97
N LEU A 85 -6.82 -5.48 -9.06
CA LEU A 85 -7.12 -5.56 -7.62
C LEU A 85 -8.48 -4.96 -7.27
N LEU A 86 -8.90 -3.89 -7.95
CA LEU A 86 -10.25 -3.33 -7.82
C LEU A 86 -11.32 -4.27 -8.40
N ASP A 87 -10.97 -5.06 -9.40
CA ASP A 87 -11.80 -6.11 -10.02
C ASP A 87 -11.81 -7.43 -9.21
N ASP A 88 -11.33 -7.41 -7.97
CA ASP A 88 -11.31 -8.53 -7.01
C ASP A 88 -10.52 -9.76 -7.48
N ILE A 89 -9.55 -9.56 -8.38
CA ILE A 89 -8.64 -10.64 -8.81
C ILE A 89 -7.65 -10.93 -7.69
N ALA A 90 -7.52 -12.21 -7.33
CA ALA A 90 -6.59 -12.65 -6.30
C ALA A 90 -5.14 -12.43 -6.74
N PHE A 91 -4.28 -11.96 -5.83
CA PHE A 91 -2.84 -11.81 -6.05
C PHE A 91 -2.05 -12.72 -5.11
N ARG A 92 -0.99 -13.37 -5.61
CA ARG A 92 0.04 -14.02 -4.79
C ARG A 92 1.40 -13.44 -5.15
N ASP A 93 2.15 -13.04 -4.13
CA ASP A 93 3.51 -12.49 -4.24
C ASP A 93 3.68 -11.34 -5.25
N GLY A 94 2.59 -10.64 -5.61
CA GLY A 94 2.60 -9.51 -6.54
C GLY A 94 2.13 -9.81 -7.96
N GLU A 95 1.81 -11.07 -8.26
CA GLU A 95 1.27 -11.47 -9.55
C GLU A 95 -0.21 -11.87 -9.43
N PRO A 96 -1.04 -11.51 -10.42
CA PRO A 96 -2.44 -11.88 -10.44
C PRO A 96 -2.55 -13.40 -10.64
N VAL A 97 -3.24 -14.07 -9.74
CA VAL A 97 -3.57 -15.49 -9.84
C VAL A 97 -4.89 -15.60 -10.57
N GLN A 98 -4.84 -16.08 -11.82
CA GLN A 98 -6.05 -16.54 -12.51
C GLN A 98 -6.52 -17.88 -11.93
N ASP A 99 -7.05 -17.85 -10.70
CA ASP A 99 -7.78 -19.00 -10.16
C ASP A 99 -9.19 -19.03 -10.76
N TYR A 100 -9.32 -19.28 -12.06
CA TYR A 100 -10.58 -19.79 -12.60
C TYR A 100 -10.68 -21.27 -12.26
N ARG A 101 -11.13 -21.57 -11.04
CA ARG A 101 -11.77 -22.84 -10.74
C ARG A 101 -13.11 -22.53 -10.11
N PRO A 102 -14.23 -22.53 -10.87
CA PRO A 102 -15.53 -22.67 -10.23
C PRO A 102 -15.42 -23.93 -9.39
N ALA A 103 -15.68 -23.82 -8.10
CA ALA A 103 -15.64 -24.96 -7.20
C ALA A 103 -16.52 -26.06 -7.82
N GLN A 104 -15.89 -27.06 -8.43
CA GLN A 104 -16.57 -28.22 -8.95
C GLN A 104 -16.96 -29.01 -7.71
N GLN A 105 -18.11 -28.62 -7.14
CA GLN A 105 -18.74 -29.27 -6.02
C GLN A 105 -19.04 -30.69 -6.50
N LYS A 106 -18.13 -31.63 -6.19
CA LYS A 106 -18.29 -33.03 -6.54
C LYS A 106 -19.61 -33.47 -5.91
N LEU A 107 -20.56 -33.79 -6.78
CA LEU A 107 -21.80 -34.48 -6.48
C LEU A 107 -21.42 -35.77 -5.71
N ALA A 108 -21.70 -35.80 -4.41
CA ALA A 108 -21.64 -37.04 -3.65
C ALA A 108 -22.93 -37.80 -3.95
N ALA A 109 -22.76 -38.98 -4.55
CA ALA A 109 -23.81 -39.95 -4.87
C ALA A 109 -24.43 -40.57 -3.61
#